data_AF-X0TMP9-F1
#
_entry.id   AF-X0TMP9-F1
#
_cell.length_a   1.000
_cell.length_b   1.000
_cell.length_c   1.000
_cell.angle_alpha   90.00
_cell.angle_beta   90.00
_cell.angle_gamma   90.00
#
_symmetry.space_group_name_H-M   'P 1'
#
loop_
_entity.id
_entity.type
_entity.pdbx_description
1 polymer ?
#
loop_
_entity_poly.entity_id
_entity_poly.type
_entity_poly.pdbx_seq_one_letter_code
_entity_poly.pdbx_strand_id
1 'polypeptide(L)' 'MQLTKNIKILDLCLYLKKEKILILADTHIGYEEALNKQGILIPRFQFKEIIERLEKVLKKT' A
#
# COMPACT_ATOMS: atom_id res chain seq x y z
N MET A 1 0.16 -8.94 12.37
CA MET A 1 0.33 -10.36 12.74
C MET A 1 1.79 -10.74 12.56
N GLN A 2 2.39 -11.56 13.44
CA GLN A 2 3.75 -12.07 13.21
C GLN A 2 3.67 -13.36 12.37
N LEU A 3 4.39 -13.42 11.26
CA LEU A 3 4.31 -14.55 10.33
C LEU A 3 5.43 -15.56 10.57
N THR A 4 6.65 -15.05 10.73
CA THR A 4 7.84 -15.83 11.12
C THR A 4 8.83 -14.92 11.87
N LYS A 5 9.99 -15.44 12.27
CA LYS A 5 11.03 -14.67 12.95
C LYS A 5 11.43 -13.48 12.07
N ASN A 6 11.37 -12.27 12.65
CA ASN A 6 11.66 -10.99 12.00
C ASN A 6 10.73 -10.55 10.86
N ILE A 7 9.65 -11.30 10.53
CA ILE A 7 8.68 -10.91 9.51
C ILE A 7 7.31 -10.66 10.14
N LYS A 8 6.80 -9.46 9.95
CA LYS A 8 5.49 -9.02 10.48
C LYS A 8 4.60 -8.53 9.34
N ILE A 9 3.37 -9.00 9.31
CA ILE A 9 2.33 -8.43 8.46
C ILE A 9 1.79 -7.16 9.13
N LEU A 10 1.84 -6.05 8.40
CA LEU A 10 1.29 -4.75 8.74
C LEU A 10 0.31 -4.33 7.64
N ASP A 11 -0.98 -4.41 7.91
CA ASP A 11 -2.03 -4.19 6.89
C ASP A 11 -1.80 -5.12 5.68
N LEU A 12 -1.75 -4.58 4.46
CA LEU A 12 -1.43 -5.32 3.23
C LEU A 12 0.08 -5.38 2.91
N CYS A 13 0.94 -5.00 3.87
CA CYS A 13 2.38 -4.96 3.70
C CYS A 13 3.10 -6.01 4.56
N LEU A 14 4.31 -6.39 4.13
CA LEU A 14 5.23 -7.22 4.89
C LEU A 14 6.39 -6.39 5.42
N TYR A 15 6.58 -6.37 6.72
CA TYR A 15 7.68 -5.68 7.38
C TYR A 15 8.76 -6.67 7.81
N LEU A 16 9.95 -6.50 7.22
CA LEU A 16 11.17 -7.20 7.59
C LEU A 16 11.88 -6.40 8.69
N LYS A 17 11.65 -6.78 9.95
CA LYS A 17 12.12 -6.03 11.13
C LYS A 17 13.63 -5.89 11.20
N LYS A 18 14.38 -6.92 10.79
CA LYS A 18 15.84 -6.93 10.89
C LYS A 18 16.46 -5.96 9.90
N GLU A 19 15.91 -5.89 8.69
CA GLU A 19 16.38 -5.07 7.59
C GLU A 19 15.74 -3.67 7.58
N LYS A 20 14.70 -3.45 8.41
CA LYS A 20 13.85 -2.25 8.42
C LYS A 20 13.25 -1.94 7.04
N ILE A 21 12.86 -2.98 6.31
CA ILE A 21 12.27 -2.86 4.97
C ILE A 21 10.78 -3.16 5.04
N LEU A 22 9.97 -2.30 4.42
CA LEU A 22 8.56 -2.55 4.17
C LEU A 22 8.36 -2.97 2.72
N ILE A 23 7.77 -4.14 2.52
CA ILE A 23 7.44 -4.71 1.22
C ILE A 23 5.95 -4.53 0.98
N LEU A 24 5.62 -3.98 -0.18
CA LEU A 24 4.25 -3.80 -0.69
C LEU A 24 4.24 -4.20 -2.18
N ALA A 25 3.09 -4.67 -2.66
CA ALA A 25 2.89 -5.10 -4.04
C ALA A 25 1.55 -4.56 -4.56
N ASP A 26 1.42 -4.50 -5.89
CA ASP A 26 0.15 -4.30 -6.59
C ASP A 26 -0.67 -3.08 -6.15
N THR A 27 -0.02 -1.95 -5.88
CA THR A 27 -0.72 -0.71 -5.51
C THR A 27 -1.52 -0.11 -6.66
N HIS A 28 -1.17 -0.43 -7.91
CA HIS A 28 -1.85 0.07 -9.13
C HIS A 28 -2.03 1.60 -9.14
N ILE A 29 -1.06 2.34 -8.59
CA ILE A 29 -1.09 3.80 -8.53
C ILE A 29 -1.21 4.35 -9.96
N GLY A 30 -2.21 5.22 -10.17
CA GLY A 30 -2.48 5.84 -11.46
C GLY A 30 -3.42 5.04 -12.37
N TYR A 31 -3.96 3.90 -11.92
CA TYR A 31 -4.94 3.14 -12.68
C TYR A 31 -6.26 3.90 -12.87
N GLU A 32 -6.78 4.54 -11.83
CA GLU A 32 -7.96 5.44 -11.91
C GLU A 32 -7.75 6.52 -12.99
N GLU A 33 -6.53 7.05 -13.07
CA GLU A 33 -6.17 8.13 -14.00
C GLU A 33 -6.08 7.63 -15.44
N ALA A 34 -5.57 6.42 -15.62
CA ALA A 34 -5.53 5.77 -16.91
C ALA A 34 -6.95 5.53 -17.45
N LEU A 35 -7.87 5.05 -16.60
CA LEU A 35 -9.28 4.83 -16.96
C LEU A 35 -9.99 6.15 -17.28
N ASN A 36 -9.74 7.19 -16.47
CA ASN A 36 -10.31 8.52 -16.71
C ASN A 36 -9.87 9.08 -18.07
N LYS A 37 -8.60 8.90 -18.43
CA LYS A 37 -8.06 9.28 -19.76
C LYS A 37 -8.66 8.48 -20.91
N GLN A 38 -9.18 7.28 -20.65
CA GLN A 38 -9.91 6.46 -21.64
C GLN A 38 -11.38 6.86 -21.78
N GLY A 39 -11.83 7.92 -21.09
CA GLY A 39 -13.23 8.35 -21.11
C GLY A 39 -14.13 7.58 -20.15
N ILE A 40 -13.56 6.75 -19.27
CA ILE A 40 -14.31 6.03 -18.24
C ILE A 40 -14.46 6.95 -17.03
N LEU A 41 -15.71 7.27 -16.68
CA LEU A 41 -16.00 8.04 -15.48
C LEU A 41 -15.84 7.15 -14.24
N ILE A 42 -14.67 7.26 -13.58
CA ILE A 42 -14.38 6.59 -12.32
C ILE A 42 -14.04 7.62 -11.23
N PRO A 43 -14.55 7.45 -10.00
CA PRO A 43 -14.15 8.27 -8.86
C PRO A 43 -12.65 8.11 -8.52
N ARG A 44 -12.00 9.18 -8.05
CA ARG A 44 -10.55 9.22 -7.75
C ARG A 44 -10.30 9.20 -6.24
N PHE A 45 -10.50 8.06 -5.59
CA PHE A 45 -10.30 7.93 -4.14
C PHE A 45 -9.21 6.93 -3.77
N GLN A 46 -8.91 5.95 -4.62
CA GLN A 46 -7.94 4.89 -4.32
C GLN A 46 -6.56 5.46 -3.98
N PHE A 47 -6.08 6.46 -4.73
CA PHE A 47 -4.78 7.07 -4.47
C PHE A 47 -4.69 7.64 -3.04
N LYS A 48 -5.70 8.41 -2.62
CA LYS A 48 -5.74 9.01 -1.29
C LYS A 48 -5.78 7.93 -0.20
N GLU A 49 -6.59 6.89 -0.39
CA GLU A 49 -6.69 5.79 0.57
C GLU A 49 -5.38 5.00 0.72
N ILE A 50 -4.68 4.74 -0.40
CA ILE A 50 -3.37 4.04 -0.39
C ILE A 50 -2.36 4.86 0.40
N ILE A 51 -2.27 6.17 0.16
CA ILE A 51 -1.34 7.04 0.88
C ILE A 51 -1.66 7.07 2.38
N GLU A 52 -2.92 7.25 2.77
CA GLU A 52 -3.32 7.25 4.18
C GLU A 52 -3.04 5.90 4.87
N ARG A 53 -3.21 4.78 4.16
CA ARG A 53 -2.85 3.45 4.66
C ARG A 53 -1.34 3.31 4.86
N LEU A 54 -0.54 3.73 3.88
CA LEU A 54 0.92 3.67 3.97
C LEU A 54 1.44 4.52 5.14
N GLU A 55 0.90 5.73 5.34
CA GLU A 55 1.26 6.56 6.50
C GLU A 55 0.98 5.86 7.84
N LYS A 56 -0.16 5.19 7.96
CA LYS A 56 -0.52 4.40 9.16
C LYS A 56 0.41 3.22 9.37
N VAL A 57 0.88 2.59 8.30
CA VAL A 57 1.83 1.47 8.35
C VAL A 57 3.22 1.96 8.75
N LEU A 58 3.71 3.04 8.13
CA LEU A 58 5.02 3.64 8.42
C LEU A 58 5.13 4.18 9.85
N LYS A 59 4.03 4.63 10.45
CA LYS A 59 3.99 5.00 11.88
C LYS A 59 4.11 3.79 12.83
N LYS A 60 3.94 2.55 12.33
CA LYS A 60 3.94 1.31 13.11
C LYS A 60 5.20 0.44 12.89
N THR A 61 6.05 0.81 11.94
CA THR A 61 7.35 0.18 11.63
C THR A 61 8.45 0.71 12.53
#